data_AF-A0A2U1TL82-F1
#
_entry.id   AF-A0A2U1TL82-F1
#
_cell.length_a   1.000
_cell.length_b   1.000
_cell.length_c   1.000
_cell.angle_alpha   90.00
_cell.angle_beta   90.00
_cell.angle_gamma   90.00
#
_symmetry.space_group_name_H-M   'P 1'
#
loop_
_entity.id
_entity.type
_entity.pdbx_description
1 polymer ?
#
loop_
_entity_poly.entity_id
_entity_poly.type
_entity_poly.pdbx_seq_one_letter_code
_entity_poly.pdbx_strand_id
1 'polypeptide(L)'
;MARRRLSMNGQFDRELDLLIEHEGLNEESVYLRDYQDFEEIPLFSRFDNISFLGSLSFDEKNKVLIKKGLEVLEKSVELVTGKLPKNDCLDYFSCLTLTDIDDFHEVNCYTPNIFISKRKRWLLQHLDLTQKNTPEEKLINGYLVLLGRGEYVVSVPSNYSEDNKRIYVVKCSI
;
A
#
# COMPACT_ATOMS: atom_id res chain seq x y z
N MET A 1 -19.40 -23.63 -22.93
CA MET A 1 -18.82 -24.21 -21.70
C MET A 1 -17.76 -23.25 -21.16
N ALA A 2 -18.18 -22.30 -20.32
CA ALA A 2 -17.27 -21.34 -19.72
C ALA A 2 -16.57 -22.00 -18.52
N ARG A 3 -15.26 -22.21 -18.63
CA ARG A 3 -14.42 -22.60 -17.48
C ARG A 3 -14.50 -21.46 -16.46
N ARG A 4 -15.20 -21.70 -15.35
CA ARG A 4 -15.06 -20.92 -14.12
C ARG A 4 -13.57 -20.96 -13.75
N ARG A 5 -12.84 -19.86 -13.99
CA ARG A 5 -11.65 -19.55 -13.20
C ARG A 5 -12.18 -19.27 -11.79
N LEU A 6 -12.23 -20.32 -10.96
CA LEU A 6 -12.31 -20.15 -9.52
C LEU A 6 -11.10 -19.31 -9.14
N SER A 7 -11.37 -18.05 -8.82
CA SER A 7 -10.38 -17.09 -8.35
C SER A 7 -9.69 -17.70 -7.12
N MET A 8 -8.38 -17.94 -7.22
CA MET A 8 -7.52 -18.30 -6.08
C MET A 8 -7.56 -17.25 -4.95
N ASN A 9 -8.21 -16.10 -5.14
CA ASN A 9 -8.20 -15.00 -4.19
C ASN A 9 -9.11 -15.23 -2.97
N GLY A 10 -10.17 -16.03 -3.06
CA GLY A 10 -11.13 -16.18 -1.96
C GLY A 10 -10.62 -16.94 -0.73
N GLN A 11 -9.52 -17.69 -0.85
CA GLN A 11 -9.01 -18.52 0.25
C GLN A 11 -8.32 -17.69 1.34
N PHE A 12 -7.62 -16.62 0.96
CA PHE A 12 -6.84 -15.79 1.89
C PHE A 12 -7.56 -14.52 2.31
N ASP A 13 -8.64 -14.13 1.60
CA ASP A 13 -9.37 -12.89 1.88
C ASP A 13 -9.84 -12.83 3.35
N ARG A 14 -10.32 -13.94 3.92
CA ARG A 14 -10.78 -14.00 5.33
C ARG A 14 -9.64 -13.80 6.33
N GLU A 15 -8.50 -14.48 6.14
CA GLU A 15 -7.35 -14.36 7.04
C GLU A 15 -6.76 -12.94 6.97
N LEU A 16 -6.76 -12.34 5.77
CA LEU A 16 -6.37 -10.95 5.61
C LEU A 16 -7.33 -10.00 6.31
N ASP A 17 -8.64 -10.21 6.20
CA ASP A 17 -9.62 -9.35 6.89
C ASP A 17 -9.47 -9.45 8.42
N LEU A 18 -9.23 -10.65 8.95
CA LEU A 18 -8.91 -10.85 10.38
C LEU A 18 -7.60 -10.16 10.78
N LEU A 19 -6.59 -10.19 9.91
CA LEU A 19 -5.34 -9.46 10.10
C LEU A 19 -5.58 -7.95 10.17
N ILE A 20 -6.35 -7.38 9.22
CA ILE A 20 -6.69 -5.94 9.21
C ILE A 20 -7.41 -5.54 10.51
N GLU A 21 -8.33 -6.38 10.99
CA GLU A 21 -9.01 -6.16 12.26
C GLU A 21 -8.04 -6.22 13.45
N HIS A 22 -7.18 -7.25 13.50
CA HIS A 22 -6.20 -7.42 14.56
C HIS A 22 -5.17 -6.28 14.64
N GLU A 23 -4.71 -5.78 13.49
CA GLU A 23 -3.78 -4.63 13.42
C GLU A 23 -4.49 -3.29 13.68
N GLY A 24 -5.82 -3.30 13.88
CA GLY A 24 -6.61 -2.10 14.16
C GLY A 24 -6.78 -1.18 12.95
N LEU A 25 -6.53 -1.67 11.73
CA LEU A 25 -6.56 -0.87 10.50
C LEU A 25 -7.98 -0.50 10.04
N ASN A 26 -9.00 -1.01 10.73
CA ASN A 26 -10.39 -0.55 10.57
C ASN A 26 -10.70 0.69 11.43
N GLU A 27 -9.83 1.06 12.37
CA GLU A 27 -10.05 2.16 13.30
C GLU A 27 -9.58 3.49 12.71
N GLU A 28 -10.50 4.44 12.56
CA GLU A 28 -10.17 5.77 12.02
C GLU A 28 -9.11 6.52 12.83
N SER A 29 -9.03 6.23 14.13
CA SER A 29 -8.10 6.89 15.04
C SER A 29 -6.65 6.65 14.62
N VAL A 30 -6.38 5.55 13.91
CA VAL A 30 -5.08 5.25 13.30
C VAL A 30 -4.75 6.27 12.23
N TYR A 31 -5.70 6.65 11.38
CA TYR A 31 -5.46 7.56 10.25
C TYR A 31 -5.56 9.05 10.61
N LEU A 32 -6.18 9.37 11.75
CA LEU A 32 -6.40 10.75 12.21
C LEU A 32 -5.45 11.19 13.33
N ARG A 33 -4.52 10.34 13.75
CA ARG A 33 -3.51 10.70 14.76
C ARG A 33 -2.71 11.95 14.36
N ASP A 34 -2.29 12.71 15.37
CA ASP A 34 -1.45 13.89 15.17
C ASP A 34 0.01 13.47 15.07
N TYR A 35 0.36 12.98 13.89
CA TYR A 35 1.74 12.71 13.52
C TYR A 35 2.49 14.03 13.34
N GLN A 36 3.71 14.11 13.87
CA GLN A 36 4.53 15.33 13.76
C GLN A 36 4.97 15.60 12.32
N ASP A 37 5.21 14.52 11.54
CA ASP A 37 5.71 14.58 10.17
C ASP A 37 4.83 13.80 9.19
N PHE A 38 4.97 12.47 9.18
CA PHE A 38 4.21 11.51 8.39
C PHE A 38 4.27 10.16 9.10
N GLU A 39 3.32 9.28 8.80
CA GLU A 39 3.31 7.93 9.36
C GLU A 39 3.27 6.90 8.25
N GLU A 40 4.05 5.84 8.41
CA GLU A 40 3.89 4.59 7.67
C GLU A 40 3.25 3.56 8.59
N ILE A 41 2.00 3.22 8.32
CA ILE A 41 1.25 2.24 9.09
C ILE A 41 1.39 0.90 8.36
N PRO A 42 2.14 -0.08 8.90
CA PRO A 42 2.34 -1.35 8.21
C PRO A 42 1.03 -2.13 8.11
N LEU A 43 0.82 -2.83 6.99
CA LEU A 43 -0.37 -3.69 6.81
C LEU A 43 -0.36 -4.88 7.78
N PHE A 44 0.83 -5.28 8.23
CA PHE A 44 1.07 -6.28 9.26
C PHE A 44 2.30 -5.89 10.07
N SER A 45 2.25 -6.03 11.38
CA SER A 45 3.33 -5.65 12.28
C SER A 45 4.44 -6.70 12.38
N ARG A 46 4.15 -7.96 12.01
CA ARG A 46 5.08 -9.10 12.12
C ARG A 46 4.94 -10.04 10.94
N PHE A 47 6.05 -10.60 10.48
CA PHE A 47 6.05 -11.57 9.38
C PHE A 47 5.25 -12.84 9.69
N ASP A 48 5.24 -13.29 10.96
CA ASP A 48 4.42 -14.43 11.39
C ASP A 48 2.92 -14.21 11.14
N ASN A 49 2.47 -12.95 11.14
CA ASN A 49 1.07 -12.60 10.90
C ASN A 49 0.64 -12.89 9.46
N ILE A 50 1.58 -12.99 8.51
CA ILE A 50 1.31 -13.35 7.11
C ILE A 50 1.82 -14.75 6.74
N SER A 51 2.19 -15.56 7.72
CA SER A 51 2.70 -16.94 7.51
C SER A 51 1.71 -17.83 6.76
N PHE A 52 0.40 -17.55 6.85
CA PHE A 52 -0.65 -18.24 6.09
C PHE A 52 -0.53 -18.05 4.56
N LEU A 53 0.21 -17.04 4.10
CA LEU A 53 0.56 -16.84 2.69
C LEU A 53 1.83 -17.61 2.27
N GLY A 54 2.41 -18.43 3.15
CA GLY A 54 3.70 -19.09 2.93
C GLY A 54 3.76 -20.03 1.73
N SER A 55 2.61 -20.53 1.25
CA SER A 55 2.54 -21.37 0.05
C SER A 55 2.57 -20.59 -1.27
N LEU A 56 2.45 -19.26 -1.24
CA LEU A 56 2.41 -18.42 -2.43
C LEU A 56 3.81 -18.10 -2.94
N SER A 57 3.94 -18.01 -4.26
CA SER A 57 5.13 -17.41 -4.89
C SER A 57 5.28 -15.94 -4.50
N PHE A 58 6.49 -15.39 -4.69
CA PHE A 58 6.77 -13.97 -4.49
C PHE A 58 5.73 -13.07 -5.18
N ASP A 59 5.46 -13.32 -6.45
CA ASP A 59 4.51 -12.53 -7.25
C ASP A 59 3.08 -12.65 -6.71
N GLU A 60 2.64 -13.85 -6.35
CA GLU A 60 1.30 -14.08 -5.81
C GLU A 60 1.11 -13.40 -4.46
N LYS A 61 2.10 -13.52 -3.57
CA LYS A 61 2.07 -12.89 -2.25
C LYS A 61 2.00 -11.37 -2.39
N ASN A 62 2.86 -10.77 -3.21
CA ASN A 62 2.83 -9.32 -3.45
C ASN A 62 1.51 -8.86 -4.07
N LYS A 63 0.95 -9.57 -5.05
CA LYS A 63 -0.38 -9.23 -5.62
C LYS A 63 -1.48 -9.25 -4.55
N VAL A 64 -1.50 -10.25 -3.69
CA VAL A 64 -2.48 -10.38 -2.61
C VAL A 64 -2.34 -9.24 -1.60
N LEU A 65 -1.12 -8.98 -1.16
CA LEU A 65 -0.79 -7.93 -0.18
C LEU A 65 -1.07 -6.53 -0.73
N ILE A 66 -0.68 -6.24 -1.98
CA ILE A 66 -0.96 -4.95 -2.65
C ILE A 66 -2.46 -4.77 -2.84
N LYS A 67 -3.18 -5.80 -3.31
CA LYS A 67 -4.63 -5.75 -3.44
C LYS A 67 -5.28 -5.37 -2.10
N LYS A 68 -4.92 -6.07 -1.02
CA LYS A 68 -5.47 -5.78 0.32
C LYS A 68 -5.06 -4.41 0.84
N GLY A 69 -3.81 -4.01 0.63
CA GLY A 69 -3.32 -2.68 0.99
C GLY A 69 -4.08 -1.55 0.30
N LEU A 70 -4.40 -1.70 -1.00
CA LEU A 70 -5.23 -0.74 -1.72
C LEU A 70 -6.68 -0.72 -1.24
N GLU A 71 -7.25 -1.89 -0.90
CA GLU A 71 -8.60 -1.96 -0.29
C GLU A 71 -8.64 -1.24 1.06
N VAL A 72 -7.61 -1.41 1.90
CA VAL A 72 -7.47 -0.70 3.19
C VAL A 72 -7.27 0.80 2.98
N LEU A 73 -6.41 1.19 2.03
CA LEU A 73 -6.20 2.59 1.66
C LEU A 73 -7.52 3.27 1.25
N GLU A 74 -8.28 2.65 0.35
CA GLU A 74 -9.56 3.16 -0.13
C GLU A 74 -10.55 3.35 1.02
N LYS A 75 -10.69 2.34 1.89
CA LYS A 75 -11.53 2.43 3.09
C LYS A 75 -11.05 3.51 4.06
N SER A 76 -9.75 3.65 4.26
CA SER A 76 -9.19 4.66 5.18
C SER A 76 -9.53 6.08 4.71
N VAL A 77 -9.45 6.34 3.40
CA VAL A 77 -9.84 7.62 2.80
C VAL A 77 -11.33 7.89 3.00
N GLU A 78 -12.19 6.90 2.80
CA GLU A 78 -13.63 7.02 3.05
C GLU A 78 -13.93 7.34 4.53
N LEU A 79 -13.23 6.69 5.46
CA LEU A 79 -13.38 6.91 6.90
C LEU A 79 -13.01 8.34 7.31
N VAL A 80 -11.89 8.87 6.80
CA VAL A 80 -11.37 10.19 7.23
C VAL A 80 -12.05 11.36 6.52
N THR A 81 -12.38 11.23 5.24
CA THR A 81 -12.95 12.33 4.44
C THR A 81 -14.34 12.75 4.92
N GLY A 82 -15.10 11.85 5.55
CA GLY A 82 -16.38 12.17 6.19
C GLY A 82 -16.28 12.94 7.52
N LYS A 83 -15.07 13.06 8.09
CA LYS A 83 -14.86 13.62 9.44
C LYS A 83 -13.93 14.83 9.47
N LEU A 84 -13.00 14.92 8.54
CA LEU A 84 -12.08 16.06 8.46
C LEU A 84 -12.81 17.33 8.02
N PRO A 85 -12.47 18.50 8.60
CA PRO A 85 -12.82 19.78 8.02
C PRO A 85 -12.37 19.86 6.56
N LYS A 86 -13.12 20.58 5.72
CA LYS A 86 -12.86 20.67 4.27
C LYS A 86 -11.41 21.06 3.94
N ASN A 87 -10.82 21.98 4.71
CA ASN A 87 -9.44 22.41 4.49
C ASN A 87 -8.43 21.30 4.80
N ASP A 88 -8.64 20.55 5.89
CA ASP A 88 -7.76 19.46 6.30
C ASP A 88 -7.89 18.28 5.33
N CYS A 89 -9.09 18.03 4.79
CA CYS A 89 -9.31 17.04 3.74
C CYS A 89 -8.52 17.36 2.45
N LEU A 90 -8.35 18.64 2.10
CA LEU A 90 -7.58 19.04 0.91
C LEU A 90 -6.06 18.87 1.12
N ASP A 91 -5.60 18.95 2.36
CA ASP A 91 -4.18 18.78 2.72
C ASP A 91 -3.87 17.37 3.28
N TYR A 92 -4.87 16.49 3.30
CA TYR A 92 -4.70 15.08 3.61
C TYR A 92 -4.16 14.33 2.39
N PHE A 93 -3.10 13.57 2.59
CA PHE A 93 -2.50 12.69 1.61
C PHE A 93 -2.39 11.30 2.20
N SER A 94 -2.76 10.30 1.40
CA SER A 94 -2.50 8.91 1.72
C SER A 94 -2.16 8.12 0.46
N CYS A 95 -1.23 7.18 0.58
CA CYS A 95 -0.90 6.24 -0.49
C CYS A 95 -0.43 4.92 0.09
N LEU A 96 -0.26 3.92 -0.76
CA LEU A 96 0.38 2.67 -0.37
C LEU A 96 1.88 2.81 -0.64
N THR A 97 2.73 2.54 0.34
CA THR A 97 4.18 2.39 0.13
C THR A 97 4.59 0.94 0.22
N LEU A 98 5.63 0.57 -0.53
CA LEU A 98 6.29 -0.73 -0.43
C LEU A 98 7.73 -0.50 0.04
N THR A 99 8.09 -1.14 1.15
CA THR A 99 9.42 -1.12 1.77
C THR A 99 10.04 -2.53 1.77
N ASP A 100 11.23 -2.64 2.34
CA ASP A 100 12.01 -3.90 2.45
C ASP A 100 12.28 -4.53 1.07
N ILE A 101 12.53 -3.66 0.09
CA ILE A 101 12.78 -4.05 -1.30
C ILE A 101 14.13 -4.75 -1.45
N ASP A 102 15.10 -4.49 -0.58
CA ASP A 102 16.40 -5.16 -0.58
C ASP A 102 16.41 -6.42 0.30
N ASP A 103 15.57 -6.44 1.35
CA ASP A 103 15.48 -7.53 2.33
C ASP A 103 14.35 -8.54 2.02
N PHE A 104 13.71 -8.43 0.86
CA PHE A 104 12.59 -9.29 0.47
C PHE A 104 12.95 -10.78 0.44
N HIS A 105 14.23 -11.12 0.36
CA HIS A 105 14.72 -12.50 0.38
C HIS A 105 14.39 -13.23 1.69
N GLU A 106 14.25 -12.51 2.80
CA GLU A 106 13.93 -13.11 4.10
C GLU A 106 12.44 -13.49 4.22
N VAL A 107 11.56 -12.68 3.63
CA VAL A 107 10.10 -12.74 3.85
C VAL A 107 9.33 -13.19 2.59
N ASN A 108 10.01 -13.17 1.45
CA ASN A 108 9.47 -13.46 0.13
C ASN A 108 8.29 -12.55 -0.26
N CYS A 109 8.34 -11.27 0.12
CA CYS A 109 7.48 -10.18 -0.33
C CYS A 109 8.08 -8.82 0.01
N TYR A 110 7.55 -7.76 -0.61
CA TYR A 110 7.70 -6.40 -0.10
C TYR A 110 6.77 -6.16 1.09
N THR A 111 7.13 -5.21 1.94
CA THR A 111 6.29 -4.81 3.08
C THR A 111 5.37 -3.65 2.67
N PRO A 112 4.05 -3.87 2.55
CA PRO A 112 3.10 -2.81 2.27
C PRO A 112 2.77 -1.98 3.52
N ASN A 113 2.76 -0.66 3.37
CA ASN A 113 2.37 0.29 4.41
C ASN A 113 1.37 1.31 3.87
N ILE A 114 0.47 1.79 4.73
CA ILE A 114 -0.34 2.96 4.45
C ILE A 114 0.44 4.18 4.90
N PHE A 115 0.92 4.94 3.92
CA PHE A 115 1.61 6.20 4.16
C PHE A 115 0.56 7.31 4.28
N ILE A 116 0.60 8.10 5.35
CA ILE A 116 -0.34 9.21 5.58
C ILE A 116 0.37 10.51 5.98
N SER A 117 -0.21 11.63 5.56
CA SER A 117 0.20 12.95 6.01
C SER A 117 -0.95 13.94 5.94
N LYS A 118 -1.04 14.85 6.92
CA LYS A 118 -1.95 16.00 6.93
C LYS A 118 -1.31 17.26 6.33
N ARG A 119 -0.16 17.13 5.67
CA ARG A 119 0.61 18.24 5.06
C ARG A 119 0.94 17.95 3.60
N LYS A 120 -0.06 17.54 2.81
CA LYS A 120 0.06 17.09 1.41
C LYS A 120 0.98 17.97 0.57
N ARG A 121 0.79 19.30 0.59
CA ARG A 121 1.59 20.20 -0.25
C ARG A 121 3.08 20.17 0.11
N TRP A 122 3.39 20.27 1.40
CA TRP A 122 4.75 20.20 1.88
C TRP A 122 5.36 18.84 1.55
N LEU A 123 4.65 17.75 1.87
CA LEU A 123 5.11 16.39 1.63
C LEU A 123 5.43 16.14 0.15
N LEU A 124 4.51 16.45 -0.76
CA LEU A 124 4.70 16.16 -2.19
C LEU A 124 5.88 16.94 -2.78
N GLN A 125 6.17 18.15 -2.28
CA GLN A 125 7.36 18.90 -2.66
C GLN A 125 8.66 18.25 -2.15
N HIS A 126 8.63 17.61 -0.98
CA HIS A 126 9.82 16.99 -0.38
C HIS A 126 10.07 15.58 -0.88
N LEU A 127 9.00 14.81 -1.17
CA LEU A 127 9.12 13.48 -1.74
C LEU A 127 9.63 13.49 -3.18
N ASP A 128 9.30 14.54 -3.95
CA ASP A 128 9.72 14.73 -5.33
C ASP A 128 9.55 13.44 -6.16
N LEU A 129 8.33 12.89 -6.11
CA LEU A 129 8.02 11.60 -6.71
C LEU A 129 8.09 11.67 -8.23
N THR A 130 8.76 10.70 -8.83
CA THR A 130 8.97 10.57 -10.27
C THR A 130 8.85 9.12 -10.71
N GLN A 131 8.72 8.90 -12.01
CA GLN A 131 8.69 7.56 -12.62
C GLN A 131 10.03 7.30 -13.31
N LYS A 132 10.88 6.45 -12.72
CA LYS A 132 12.21 6.14 -13.26
C LYS A 132 12.24 4.87 -14.11
N ASN A 133 11.14 4.12 -14.16
CA ASN A 133 11.02 2.82 -14.82
C ASN A 133 12.03 1.77 -14.29
N THR A 134 12.29 1.76 -12.98
CA THR A 134 13.10 0.73 -12.32
C THR A 134 12.48 -0.67 -12.49
N PRO A 135 13.26 -1.75 -12.28
CA PRO A 135 12.71 -3.10 -12.31
C PRO A 135 11.50 -3.28 -11.40
N GLU A 136 11.54 -2.71 -10.21
CA GLU A 136 10.46 -2.81 -9.23
C GLU A 136 9.26 -1.97 -9.64
N GLU A 137 9.45 -0.75 -10.16
CA GLU A 137 8.34 0.03 -10.72
C GLU A 137 7.60 -0.73 -11.82
N LYS A 138 8.33 -1.38 -12.74
CA LYS A 138 7.74 -2.20 -13.80
C LYS A 138 6.99 -3.41 -13.26
N LEU A 139 7.55 -4.07 -12.26
CA LEU A 139 6.96 -5.24 -11.63
C LEU A 139 5.63 -4.89 -10.95
N ILE A 140 5.64 -3.85 -10.11
CA ILE A 140 4.44 -3.39 -9.39
C ILE A 140 3.39 -2.87 -10.37
N ASN A 141 3.78 -2.12 -11.40
CA ASN A 141 2.84 -1.71 -12.46
C ASN A 141 2.20 -2.94 -13.13
N GLY A 142 2.97 -3.99 -13.40
CA GLY A 142 2.46 -5.25 -13.93
C GLY A 142 1.42 -5.88 -13.01
N TYR A 143 1.64 -5.88 -11.70
CA TYR A 143 0.67 -6.36 -10.72
C TYR A 143 -0.61 -5.51 -10.73
N LEU A 144 -0.49 -4.18 -10.73
CA LEU A 144 -1.66 -3.28 -10.75
C LEU A 144 -2.52 -3.49 -11.99
N VAL A 145 -1.90 -3.67 -13.16
CA VAL A 145 -2.62 -4.00 -14.41
C VAL A 145 -3.39 -5.32 -14.27
N LEU A 146 -2.75 -6.36 -13.72
CA LEU A 146 -3.40 -7.66 -13.51
C LEU A 146 -4.54 -7.60 -12.48
N LEU A 147 -4.45 -6.69 -11.51
CA LEU A 147 -5.47 -6.43 -10.50
C LEU A 147 -6.59 -5.49 -11.00
N GLY A 148 -6.47 -4.93 -12.21
CA GLY A 148 -7.43 -3.96 -12.75
C GLY A 148 -7.38 -2.59 -12.07
N ARG A 149 -6.23 -2.23 -11.46
CA ARG A 149 -6.01 -1.02 -10.66
C ARG A 149 -5.24 0.05 -11.46
N GLY A 150 -5.73 0.36 -12.67
CA GLY A 150 -5.09 1.31 -13.60
C GLY A 150 -5.19 2.79 -13.19
N GLU A 151 -5.96 3.08 -12.14
CA GLU A 151 -6.08 4.38 -11.50
C GLU A 151 -4.92 4.73 -10.55
N TYR A 152 -3.99 3.79 -10.32
CA TYR A 152 -2.80 3.99 -9.50
C TYR A 152 -1.53 4.06 -10.36
N VAL A 153 -0.63 4.95 -9.96
CA VAL A 153 0.70 5.16 -10.53
C VAL A 153 1.74 4.66 -9.54
N VAL A 154 2.73 3.94 -10.05
CA VAL A 154 3.93 3.60 -9.27
C VAL A 154 4.98 4.68 -9.48
N SER A 155 5.54 5.19 -8.39
CA SER A 155 6.56 6.24 -8.40
C SER A 155 7.60 5.99 -7.32
N VAL A 156 8.76 6.61 -7.49
CA VAL A 156 9.87 6.60 -6.53
C VAL A 156 10.35 8.03 -6.28
N PRO A 157 11.01 8.32 -5.15
CA PRO A 157 11.62 9.63 -4.92
C PRO A 157 12.67 9.98 -6.00
N SER A 158 12.84 11.26 -6.31
CA SER A 158 13.87 11.69 -7.27
C SER A 158 15.30 11.34 -6.82
N ASN A 159 15.53 11.26 -5.52
CA ASN A 159 16.77 10.80 -4.91
C ASN A 159 16.83 9.27 -4.67
N TYR A 160 15.90 8.49 -5.25
CA TYR A 160 15.91 7.02 -5.16
C TYR A 160 17.31 6.46 -5.44
N SER A 161 17.83 5.72 -4.47
CA SER A 161 19.15 5.07 -4.47
C SER A 161 19.00 3.60 -4.08
N GLU A 162 20.04 2.81 -4.33
CA GLU A 162 20.06 1.39 -3.93
C GLU A 162 19.97 1.22 -2.41
N ASP A 163 20.43 2.19 -1.62
CA ASP A 163 20.42 2.13 -0.15
C ASP A 163 19.09 2.58 0.50
N ASN A 164 18.12 3.07 -0.29
CA ASN A 164 16.83 3.53 0.21
C ASN A 164 15.74 3.30 -0.82
N LYS A 165 15.44 2.03 -1.07
CA LYS A 165 14.40 1.62 -2.00
C LYS A 165 13.02 1.70 -1.33
N ARG A 166 12.26 2.69 -1.75
CA ARG A 166 10.83 2.82 -1.42
C ARG A 166 10.02 3.12 -2.66
N ILE A 167 8.94 2.38 -2.81
CA ILE A 167 7.97 2.57 -3.89
C ILE A 167 6.72 3.19 -3.32
N TYR A 168 6.15 4.13 -4.06
CA TYR A 168 4.90 4.80 -3.77
C TYR A 168 3.87 4.40 -4.82
N VAL A 169 2.74 3.85 -4.40
CA VAL A 169 1.60 3.53 -5.24
C VAL A 169 0.51 4.54 -4.96
N VAL A 170 0.38 5.49 -5.88
CA VAL A 170 -0.34 6.76 -5.70
C VAL A 170 -1.50 6.82 -6.67
N LYS A 171 -2.69 7.23 -6.20
CA LYS A 171 -3.85 7.38 -7.10
C LYS A 171 -3.63 8.55 -8.06
N CYS A 172 -3.89 8.37 -9.36
CA CYS A 172 -3.68 9.38 -10.42
C CYS A 172 -4.40 10.72 -10.17
N SER A 173 -5.48 10.71 -9.38
CA SER A 173 -6.27 11.89 -9.03
C SER A 173 -5.78 12.49 -7.72
N ILE A 174 -4.70 13.27 -7.79
CA ILE A 174 -4.21 14.13 -6.70
C ILE A 174 -4.58 15.58 -6.95
#